data_AF-A0A2Z4UAQ9-F1
#
_entry.id   AF-A0A2Z4UAQ9-F1
#
_cell.length_a   1.000
_cell.length_b   1.000
_cell.length_c   1.000
_cell.angle_alpha   90.00
_cell.angle_beta   90.00
_cell.angle_gamma   90.00
#
_symmetry.space_group_name_H-M   'P 1'
#
loop_
_entity.id
_entity.type
_entity.pdbx_description
1 polymer ?
#
loop_
_entity_poly.entity_id
_entity_poly.type
_entity_poly.pdbx_seq_one_letter_code
_entity_poly.pdbx_strand_id
1 'polypeptide(L)'
;MKAKKWLIIITLIVSIVSFIIAFVIGKKSTCIYYDVSMALFGSAALGFIMSITEYYVERRKAMEEFWIQAVNVLKELKKIKHLDLDAPLDLIIEAFGEERSNEWNQMFAMLSEDKEIHHDAKNNLISWYEANIPLPFDENTDTDKELEELYKTKLESYKKSFMYCMDSYQIASSVELGLLDNAYGNLDFIFANRCIRKKAYDSIYDKIRKSVIQFKTEVYHFNLLKDGKGNFPVCATKVSDLDKDYFWSNEETVHGYTNTLIYQNIFDDIDASLEEFRCKIYRTKYEAPKREPISGKMIYFGEDKE
;
A
#
# COMPACT_ATOMS: atom_id res chain seq x y z
N MET A 1 1.71 27.04 5.13
CA MET A 1 1.35 27.47 3.75
C MET A 1 0.32 28.60 3.59
N LYS A 2 -0.95 28.50 4.05
CA LYS A 2 -2.00 29.54 3.78
C LYS A 2 -1.60 30.97 4.17
N ALA A 3 -1.01 31.15 5.36
CA ALA A 3 -0.56 32.46 5.83
C ALA A 3 0.50 33.09 4.91
N LYS A 4 1.47 32.29 4.44
CA LYS A 4 2.51 32.75 3.51
C LYS A 4 1.95 33.14 2.13
N LYS A 5 0.85 32.50 1.69
CA LYS A 5 0.14 32.94 0.47
C LYS A 5 -0.40 34.35 0.60
N TRP A 6 -1.13 34.61 1.68
CA TRP A 6 -1.69 35.94 1.95
C TRP A 6 -0.60 36.99 2.13
N LEU A 7 0.51 36.64 2.78
CA LEU A 7 1.66 37.53 2.93
C LEU A 7 2.23 37.99 1.58
N ILE A 8 2.42 37.07 0.63
CA ILE A 8 2.86 37.42 -0.74
C ILE A 8 1.85 38.34 -1.42
N ILE A 9 0.56 38.01 -1.34
CA ILE A 9 -0.49 38.80 -2.02
C ILE A 9 -0.52 40.23 -1.46
N ILE A 10 -0.48 40.38 -0.13
CA ILE A 10 -0.52 41.67 0.55
C ILE A 10 0.74 42.49 0.21
N THR A 11 1.92 41.89 0.34
CA THR A 11 3.18 42.59 0.05
C THR A 11 3.29 42.99 -1.43
N LEU A 12 2.82 42.16 -2.36
CA LEU A 12 2.73 42.50 -3.78
C LEU A 12 1.86 43.74 -4.02
N ILE A 13 0.66 43.77 -3.44
CA ILE A 13 -0.26 44.91 -3.58
C ILE A 13 0.38 46.19 -3.02
N VAL A 14 1.00 46.11 -1.84
CA VAL A 14 1.68 47.25 -1.22
C VAL A 14 2.84 47.75 -2.09
N SER A 15 3.64 46.85 -2.68
CA SER A 15 4.71 47.22 -3.61
C SER A 15 4.20 47.89 -4.89
N ILE A 16 3.06 47.44 -5.44
CA ILE A 16 2.45 48.04 -6.64
C ILE A 16 1.92 49.44 -6.32
N VAL A 17 1.22 49.61 -5.20
CA VAL A 17 0.69 50.91 -4.78
C VAL A 17 1.81 51.91 -4.50
N SER A 18 2.86 51.49 -3.79
CA SER A 18 4.01 52.37 -3.53
C SER A 18 4.76 52.76 -4.80
N PHE A 19 4.85 51.86 -5.78
CA PHE A 19 5.41 52.16 -7.11
C PHE A 19 4.58 53.20 -7.87
N ILE A 20 3.25 53.06 -7.88
CA ILE A 20 2.35 54.03 -8.54
C ILE A 20 2.48 55.41 -7.89
N ILE A 21 2.50 55.48 -6.56
CA ILE A 21 2.67 56.74 -5.82
C ILE A 21 4.01 57.39 -6.18
N ALA A 22 5.11 56.63 -6.18
CA ALA A 22 6.43 57.14 -6.56
C ALA A 22 6.46 57.69 -7.98
N PHE A 23 5.81 56.98 -8.92
CA PHE A 23 5.72 57.41 -10.32
C PHE A 23 4.92 58.70 -10.51
N VAL A 24 3.80 58.85 -9.79
CA VAL A 24 2.95 60.05 -9.86
C VAL A 24 3.65 61.27 -9.24
N ILE A 25 4.31 61.10 -8.09
CA ILE A 25 5.05 62.18 -7.41
C ILE A 25 6.29 62.60 -8.21
N GLY A 26 7.01 61.62 -8.79
CA GLY A 26 8.20 61.88 -9.61
C GLY A 26 7.93 62.73 -10.85
N LYS A 27 6.70 62.74 -11.37
CA LYS A 27 6.30 63.63 -12.49
C LYS A 27 6.15 65.11 -12.08
N LYS A 28 6.00 65.43 -10.79
CA LYS A 28 5.56 66.76 -10.34
C LYS A 28 6.46 67.45 -9.30
N SER A 29 7.38 66.75 -8.62
CA SER A 29 7.99 67.28 -7.39
C SER A 29 9.51 67.50 -7.42
N THR A 30 9.90 68.58 -6.74
CA THR A 30 11.25 68.87 -6.22
C THR A 30 11.66 67.87 -5.13
N CYS A 31 12.95 67.49 -5.14
CA CYS A 31 13.72 66.54 -4.29
C CYS A 31 12.97 65.69 -3.23
N ILE A 32 12.45 66.29 -2.15
CA ILE A 32 12.22 65.58 -0.88
C ILE A 32 11.07 64.56 -0.93
N TYR A 33 9.92 64.91 -1.52
CA TYR A 33 8.78 64.00 -1.58
C TYR A 33 9.03 62.77 -2.46
N TYR A 34 9.84 62.96 -3.52
CA TYR A 34 10.29 61.86 -4.35
C TYR A 34 11.22 60.93 -3.57
N ASP A 35 12.18 61.47 -2.82
CA ASP A 35 13.11 60.69 -1.99
C ASP A 35 12.37 59.84 -0.95
N VAL A 36 11.39 60.42 -0.25
CA VAL A 36 10.53 59.69 0.70
C VAL A 36 9.72 58.60 0.00
N SER A 37 9.14 58.90 -1.16
CA SER A 37 8.34 57.92 -1.90
C SER A 37 9.19 56.77 -2.45
N MET A 38 10.43 57.04 -2.87
CA MET A 38 11.37 56.01 -3.31
C MET A 38 11.84 55.14 -2.16
N ALA A 39 12.03 55.70 -0.96
CA ALA A 39 12.33 54.92 0.24
C ALA A 39 11.17 53.99 0.65
N LEU A 40 9.92 54.47 0.54
CA LEU A 40 8.72 53.65 0.77
C LEU A 40 8.58 52.53 -0.27
N PHE A 41 8.87 52.81 -1.53
CA PHE A 41 8.88 51.78 -2.57
C PHE A 41 9.98 50.74 -2.31
N GLY A 42 11.20 51.17 -1.98
CA GLY A 42 12.32 50.27 -1.70
C GLY A 42 12.05 49.32 -0.52
N SER A 43 11.47 49.83 0.57
CA SER A 43 11.11 49.00 1.72
C SER A 43 9.99 48.00 1.40
N ALA A 44 8.96 48.43 0.66
CA ALA A 44 7.89 47.55 0.20
C ALA A 44 8.40 46.46 -0.76
N ALA A 45 9.27 46.80 -1.70
CA ALA A 45 9.86 45.85 -2.64
C ALA A 45 10.75 44.82 -1.93
N LEU A 46 11.56 45.25 -0.94
CA LEU A 46 12.34 44.35 -0.10
C LEU A 46 11.43 43.39 0.68
N GLY A 47 10.35 43.90 1.28
CA GLY A 47 9.35 43.09 1.98
C GLY A 47 8.70 42.04 1.07
N PHE A 48 8.39 42.40 -0.17
CA PHE A 48 7.87 41.47 -1.17
C PHE A 48 8.90 40.38 -1.52
N ILE A 49 10.16 40.75 -1.78
CA ILE A 49 11.23 39.78 -2.06
C ILE A 49 11.40 38.80 -0.89
N MET A 50 11.42 39.30 0.35
CA MET A 50 11.49 38.43 1.55
C MET A 50 10.28 37.50 1.67
N SER A 51 9.07 37.98 1.35
CA SER A 51 7.88 37.12 1.36
C SER A 51 7.96 35.97 0.35
N ILE A 52 8.57 36.23 -0.83
CA ILE A 52 8.80 35.21 -1.86
C ILE A 52 9.78 34.16 -1.36
N THR A 53 10.91 34.58 -0.77
CA THR A 53 11.93 33.64 -0.29
C THR A 53 11.36 32.77 0.84
N GLU A 54 10.65 33.36 1.80
CA GLU A 54 9.95 32.62 2.86
C GLU A 54 8.94 31.61 2.31
N TYR A 55 8.17 31.98 1.29
CA TYR A 55 7.23 31.07 0.64
C TYR A 55 7.91 29.88 -0.01
N TYR A 56 9.05 30.07 -0.69
CA TYR A 56 9.78 28.95 -1.29
C TYR A 56 10.35 28.01 -0.23
N VAL A 57 10.84 28.54 0.88
CA VAL A 57 11.31 27.74 2.03
C VAL A 57 10.14 26.93 2.61
N GLU A 58 9.02 27.59 2.90
CA GLU A 58 7.83 26.93 3.45
C GLU A 58 7.24 25.89 2.48
N ARG A 59 7.26 26.19 1.18
CA ARG A 59 6.84 25.26 0.13
C ARG A 59 7.70 24.00 0.12
N ARG A 60 9.03 24.14 0.20
CA ARG A 60 9.94 22.99 0.28
C ARG A 60 9.63 22.17 1.53
N LYS A 61 9.49 22.82 2.69
CA LYS A 61 9.15 22.17 3.96
C LYS A 61 7.84 21.38 3.89
N ALA A 62 6.79 21.95 3.29
CA ALA A 62 5.52 21.26 3.11
C ALA A 62 5.63 20.04 2.19
N MET A 63 6.46 20.12 1.13
CA MET A 63 6.73 18.96 0.28
C MET A 63 7.52 17.88 1.02
N GLU A 64 8.55 18.25 1.78
CA GLU A 64 9.34 17.31 2.59
C GLU A 64 8.48 16.61 3.64
N GLU A 65 7.62 17.35 4.33
CA GLU A 65 6.68 16.80 5.30
C GLU A 65 5.74 15.77 4.65
N PHE A 66 5.12 16.09 3.52
CA PHE A 66 4.28 15.13 2.79
C PHE A 66 5.07 13.89 2.37
N TRP A 67 6.27 14.07 1.82
CA TRP A 67 7.12 12.96 1.40
C TRP A 67 7.47 12.03 2.57
N ILE A 68 7.90 12.58 3.71
CA ILE A 68 8.22 11.81 4.92
C ILE A 68 6.99 11.05 5.43
N GLN A 69 5.84 11.72 5.55
CA GLN A 69 4.62 11.06 6.05
C GLN A 69 4.16 9.95 5.10
N ALA A 70 4.22 10.17 3.79
CA ALA A 70 3.85 9.15 2.80
C ALA A 70 4.80 7.95 2.82
N VAL A 71 6.12 8.16 2.95
CA VAL A 71 7.11 7.09 3.11
C VAL A 71 6.85 6.28 4.37
N ASN A 72 6.56 6.94 5.50
CA ASN A 72 6.28 6.27 6.77
C ASN A 72 5.03 5.37 6.66
N VAL A 73 3.94 5.89 6.09
CA VAL A 73 2.72 5.10 5.87
C VAL A 73 3.01 3.94 4.91
N LEU A 74 3.68 4.19 3.78
CA LEU A 74 4.02 3.15 2.81
C LEU A 74 4.85 2.02 3.44
N LYS A 75 5.81 2.36 4.32
CA LYS A 75 6.64 1.38 5.02
C LYS A 75 5.81 0.44 5.89
N GLU A 76 4.76 0.94 6.54
CA GLU A 76 3.83 0.11 7.31
C GLU A 76 2.97 -0.76 6.37
N LEU A 77 2.49 -0.21 5.25
CA LEU A 77 1.71 -0.98 4.27
C LEU A 77 2.51 -2.11 3.61
N LYS A 78 3.81 -1.90 3.33
CA LYS A 78 4.69 -2.94 2.76
C LYS A 78 4.85 -4.17 3.66
N LYS A 79 4.49 -4.10 4.95
CA LYS A 79 4.61 -5.22 5.90
C LYS A 79 3.53 -6.31 5.74
N ILE A 80 2.53 -6.10 4.87
CA ILE A 80 1.55 -7.14 4.56
C ILE A 80 2.24 -8.41 4.06
N LYS A 81 1.60 -9.55 4.28
CA LYS A 81 2.17 -10.87 4.03
C LYS A 81 1.53 -11.51 2.82
N HIS A 82 2.38 -12.06 1.97
CA HIS A 82 1.97 -12.85 0.82
C HIS A 82 1.46 -14.22 1.27
N LEU A 83 0.40 -14.68 0.64
CA LEU A 83 -0.18 -16.00 0.81
C LEU A 83 0.58 -17.03 -0.03
N ASP A 84 1.61 -17.64 0.57
CA ASP A 84 2.37 -18.73 -0.05
C ASP A 84 1.70 -20.08 0.23
N LEU A 85 1.20 -20.72 -0.83
CA LEU A 85 0.53 -22.02 -0.80
C LEU A 85 1.23 -22.98 -1.74
N ASP A 86 1.39 -24.23 -1.30
CA ASP A 86 1.96 -25.30 -2.12
C ASP A 86 0.90 -26.05 -2.92
N ALA A 87 -0.39 -25.95 -2.57
CA ALA A 87 -1.51 -26.56 -3.28
C ALA A 87 -2.45 -25.49 -3.89
N PRO A 88 -3.28 -25.87 -4.90
CA PRO A 88 -4.26 -24.98 -5.51
C PRO A 88 -5.21 -24.36 -4.49
N LEU A 89 -5.37 -23.04 -4.59
CA LEU A 89 -6.15 -22.24 -3.65
C LEU A 89 -7.62 -22.66 -3.57
N ASP A 90 -8.22 -22.98 -4.71
CA ASP A 90 -9.61 -23.43 -4.85
C ASP A 90 -9.84 -24.71 -4.04
N LEU A 91 -8.98 -25.71 -4.20
CA LEU A 91 -9.06 -26.96 -3.43
C LEU A 91 -8.96 -26.73 -1.92
N ILE A 92 -8.08 -25.82 -1.51
CA ILE A 92 -7.90 -25.47 -0.08
C ILE A 92 -9.16 -24.79 0.47
N ILE A 93 -9.75 -23.82 -0.25
CA ILE A 93 -10.95 -23.10 0.19
C ILE A 93 -12.16 -24.05 0.24
N GLU A 94 -12.30 -24.93 -0.74
CA GLU A 94 -13.35 -25.96 -0.75
C GLU A 94 -13.20 -26.92 0.44
N ALA A 95 -11.99 -27.38 0.73
CA ALA A 95 -11.71 -28.22 1.90
C ALA A 95 -12.09 -27.53 3.22
N PHE A 96 -11.75 -26.24 3.39
CA PHE A 96 -12.21 -25.47 4.56
C PHE A 96 -13.74 -25.35 4.64
N GLY A 97 -14.41 -25.20 3.50
CA GLY A 97 -15.86 -25.12 3.42
C GLY A 97 -16.55 -26.41 3.83
N GLU A 98 -16.01 -27.53 3.36
CA GLU A 98 -16.48 -28.88 3.70
C GLU A 98 -16.25 -29.19 5.18
N GLU A 99 -15.06 -28.96 5.73
CA GLU A 99 -14.79 -29.19 7.17
C GLU A 99 -15.73 -28.42 8.07
N ARG A 100 -15.93 -27.13 7.79
CA ARG A 100 -16.87 -26.29 8.55
C ARG A 100 -18.30 -26.81 8.46
N SER A 101 -18.73 -27.22 7.27
CA SER A 101 -20.08 -27.76 7.06
C SER A 101 -20.27 -29.06 7.80
N ASN A 102 -19.26 -29.93 7.81
CA ASN A 102 -19.25 -31.19 8.54
C ASN A 102 -19.25 -30.97 10.06
N GLU A 103 -18.47 -30.03 10.60
CA GLU A 103 -18.50 -29.65 12.02
C GLU A 103 -19.92 -29.19 12.42
N TRP A 104 -20.54 -28.34 11.60
CA TRP A 104 -21.93 -27.93 11.81
C TRP A 104 -22.89 -29.12 11.72
N ASN A 105 -22.77 -29.95 10.69
CA ASN A 105 -23.64 -31.11 10.51
C ASN A 105 -23.53 -32.08 11.69
N GLN A 106 -22.33 -32.33 12.23
CA GLN A 106 -22.13 -33.14 13.43
C GLN A 106 -22.77 -32.52 14.67
N MET A 107 -22.63 -31.20 14.88
CA MET A 107 -23.28 -30.49 16.00
C MET A 107 -24.81 -30.59 15.93
N PHE A 108 -25.39 -30.57 14.72
CA PHE A 108 -26.84 -30.70 14.51
C PHE A 108 -27.33 -32.16 14.44
N ALA A 109 -26.48 -33.11 14.05
CA ALA A 109 -26.79 -34.53 14.06
C ALA A 109 -27.02 -35.03 15.50
N MET A 110 -26.37 -34.41 16.49
CA MET A 110 -26.70 -34.60 17.91
C MET A 110 -28.13 -34.16 18.29
N LEU A 111 -28.83 -33.42 17.41
CA LEU A 111 -30.18 -32.88 17.61
C LEU A 111 -31.24 -33.49 16.67
N SER A 112 -30.84 -34.16 15.57
CA SER A 112 -31.74 -34.85 14.61
C SER A 112 -30.95 -35.80 13.70
N GLU A 113 -31.45 -37.02 13.47
CA GLU A 113 -30.68 -38.15 12.89
C GLU A 113 -30.31 -38.08 11.39
N ASP A 114 -30.76 -37.09 10.62
CA ASP A 114 -30.56 -37.06 9.16
C ASP A 114 -29.62 -35.95 8.67
N LYS A 115 -28.31 -36.07 8.92
CA LYS A 115 -27.31 -35.24 8.23
C LYS A 115 -26.10 -36.02 7.74
N GLU A 116 -25.88 -35.94 6.43
CA GLU A 116 -24.78 -36.58 5.72
C GLU A 116 -23.47 -35.80 5.92
N ILE A 117 -22.36 -36.53 6.11
CA ILE A 117 -21.01 -36.00 6.17
C ILE A 117 -20.42 -36.15 4.76
N HIS A 118 -19.96 -35.04 4.18
CA HIS A 118 -19.35 -35.04 2.85
C HIS A 118 -17.82 -35.10 2.94
N HIS A 119 -17.18 -35.77 1.98
CA HIS A 119 -15.72 -35.90 1.92
C HIS A 119 -15.17 -35.59 0.53
N ASP A 120 -15.96 -34.96 -0.33
CA ASP A 120 -15.60 -34.74 -1.74
C ASP A 120 -14.43 -33.77 -1.87
N ALA A 121 -14.47 -32.64 -1.17
CA ALA A 121 -13.39 -31.64 -1.22
C ALA A 121 -12.11 -32.16 -0.57
N LYS A 122 -12.24 -32.87 0.56
CA LYS A 122 -11.13 -33.57 1.19
C LYS A 122 -10.47 -34.58 0.26
N ASN A 123 -11.27 -35.44 -0.38
CA ASN A 123 -10.76 -36.46 -1.30
C ASN A 123 -10.06 -35.82 -2.51
N ASN A 124 -10.62 -34.74 -3.05
CA ASN A 124 -9.98 -34.01 -4.16
C ASN A 124 -8.61 -33.43 -3.76
N LEU A 125 -8.49 -32.85 -2.56
CA LEU A 125 -7.21 -32.33 -2.08
C LEU A 125 -6.18 -33.44 -1.81
N ILE A 126 -6.63 -34.59 -1.27
CA ILE A 126 -5.78 -35.76 -1.07
C ILE A 126 -5.27 -36.30 -2.42
N SER A 127 -6.15 -36.47 -3.41
CA SER A 127 -5.75 -36.91 -4.76
C SER A 127 -4.76 -35.94 -5.41
N TRP A 128 -4.88 -34.64 -5.13
CA TRP A 128 -3.88 -33.68 -5.57
C TRP A 128 -2.51 -33.91 -4.91
N TYR A 129 -2.46 -34.20 -3.60
CA TYR A 129 -1.22 -34.55 -2.92
C TYR A 129 -0.56 -35.80 -3.48
N GLU A 130 -1.35 -36.85 -3.72
CA GLU A 130 -0.86 -38.11 -4.30
C GLU A 130 -0.21 -37.90 -5.68
N ALA A 131 -0.77 -37.00 -6.49
CA ALA A 131 -0.26 -36.72 -7.82
C ALA A 131 0.97 -35.81 -7.84
N ASN A 132 1.17 -34.94 -6.83
CA ASN A 132 2.14 -33.84 -6.90
C ASN A 132 3.21 -33.86 -5.80
N ILE A 133 3.06 -34.67 -4.75
CA ILE A 133 4.02 -34.78 -3.66
C ILE A 133 4.60 -36.20 -3.67
N PRO A 134 5.94 -36.37 -3.71
CA PRO A 134 6.54 -37.68 -3.53
C PRO A 134 6.30 -38.12 -2.08
N LEU A 135 5.37 -39.06 -1.91
CA LEU A 135 4.99 -39.56 -0.60
C LEU A 135 5.99 -40.64 -0.16
N PRO A 136 6.61 -40.51 1.03
CA PRO A 136 7.59 -41.47 1.53
C PRO A 136 6.87 -42.68 2.15
N PHE A 137 6.12 -43.45 1.36
CA PHE A 137 5.40 -44.61 1.87
C PHE A 137 6.30 -45.86 1.88
N ASP A 138 6.41 -46.52 3.03
CA ASP A 138 7.04 -47.84 3.15
C ASP A 138 5.98 -48.98 3.11
N GLU A 139 6.41 -50.22 2.86
CA GLU A 139 5.50 -51.39 2.75
C GLU A 139 4.78 -51.77 4.06
N ASN A 140 5.13 -51.18 5.21
CA ASN A 140 4.53 -51.44 6.52
C ASN A 140 3.60 -50.33 7.01
N THR A 141 3.34 -49.34 6.17
CA THR A 141 2.63 -48.13 6.51
C THR A 141 1.13 -48.25 6.19
N ASP A 142 0.28 -47.87 7.15
CA ASP A 142 -1.16 -47.69 6.91
C ASP A 142 -1.38 -46.42 6.08
N THR A 143 -1.41 -46.58 4.77
CA THR A 143 -1.44 -45.49 3.78
C THR A 143 -2.62 -44.53 4.00
N ASP A 144 -3.79 -45.06 4.34
CA ASP A 144 -5.01 -44.26 4.58
C ASP A 144 -4.84 -43.36 5.81
N LYS A 145 -4.24 -43.91 6.88
CA LYS A 145 -4.00 -43.18 8.11
C LYS A 145 -2.94 -42.08 7.94
N GLU A 146 -1.89 -42.34 7.16
CA GLU A 146 -0.87 -41.32 6.88
C GLU A 146 -1.38 -40.20 5.97
N LEU A 147 -2.19 -40.52 4.95
CA LEU A 147 -2.83 -39.52 4.10
C LEU A 147 -3.78 -38.62 4.90
N GLU A 148 -4.51 -39.21 5.85
CA GLU A 148 -5.36 -38.46 6.78
C GLU A 148 -4.55 -37.50 7.66
N GLU A 149 -3.42 -37.96 8.19
CA GLU A 149 -2.53 -37.14 9.02
C GLU A 149 -1.86 -36.03 8.21
N LEU A 150 -1.43 -36.32 6.98
CA LEU A 150 -0.90 -35.35 6.03
C LEU A 150 -1.93 -34.27 5.72
N TYR A 151 -3.16 -34.67 5.36
CA TYR A 151 -4.26 -33.75 5.07
C TYR A 151 -4.51 -32.80 6.25
N LYS A 152 -4.70 -33.33 7.47
CA LYS A 152 -4.93 -32.52 8.67
C LYS A 152 -3.77 -31.57 8.95
N THR A 153 -2.53 -32.07 8.85
CA THR A 153 -1.33 -31.26 9.09
C THR A 153 -1.22 -30.12 8.08
N LYS A 154 -1.43 -30.40 6.79
CA LYS A 154 -1.37 -29.39 5.72
C LYS A 154 -2.49 -28.37 5.84
N LEU A 155 -3.72 -28.81 6.10
CA LEU A 155 -4.86 -27.92 6.20
C LEU A 155 -4.74 -26.96 7.40
N GLU A 156 -4.26 -27.45 8.54
CA GLU A 156 -3.96 -26.60 9.70
C GLU A 156 -2.80 -25.63 9.40
N SER A 157 -1.80 -26.06 8.62
CA SER A 157 -0.74 -25.18 8.13
C SER A 157 -1.29 -24.06 7.24
N TYR A 158 -2.16 -24.38 6.28
CA TYR A 158 -2.81 -23.38 5.45
C TYR A 158 -3.64 -22.41 6.28
N LYS A 159 -4.41 -22.93 7.22
CA LYS A 159 -5.23 -22.11 8.13
C LYS A 159 -4.38 -21.08 8.85
N LYS A 160 -3.20 -21.49 9.36
CA LYS A 160 -2.22 -20.58 9.98
C LYS A 160 -1.68 -19.55 8.99
N SER A 161 -1.34 -19.93 7.75
CA SER A 161 -0.89 -18.99 6.72
C SER A 161 -1.95 -17.92 6.41
N PHE A 162 -3.21 -18.33 6.26
CA PHE A 162 -4.34 -17.41 6.08
C PHE A 162 -4.50 -16.47 7.27
N MET A 163 -4.49 -16.98 8.49
CA MET A 163 -4.58 -16.16 9.71
C MET A 163 -3.43 -15.16 9.82
N TYR A 164 -2.21 -15.57 9.48
CA TYR A 164 -1.04 -14.69 9.48
C TYR A 164 -1.19 -13.54 8.47
N CYS A 165 -1.75 -13.82 7.29
CA CYS A 165 -2.08 -12.78 6.32
C CYS A 165 -3.17 -11.84 6.84
N MET A 166 -4.25 -12.36 7.42
CA MET A 166 -5.32 -11.56 8.04
C MET A 166 -4.79 -10.61 9.10
N ASP A 167 -3.91 -11.08 9.97
CA ASP A 167 -3.26 -10.27 11.01
C ASP A 167 -2.43 -9.14 10.40
N SER A 168 -1.68 -9.44 9.32
CA SER A 168 -0.89 -8.43 8.62
C SER A 168 -1.76 -7.34 7.99
N TYR A 169 -2.91 -7.70 7.39
CA TYR A 169 -3.87 -6.75 6.84
C TYR A 169 -4.56 -5.95 7.95
N GLN A 170 -4.84 -6.56 9.10
CA GLN A 170 -5.38 -5.86 10.26
C GLN A 170 -4.41 -4.78 10.76
N ILE A 171 -3.13 -5.09 10.85
CA ILE A 171 -2.09 -4.11 11.21
C ILE A 171 -2.01 -3.01 10.15
N ALA A 172 -1.99 -3.35 8.86
CA ALA A 172 -1.96 -2.35 7.79
C ALA A 172 -3.22 -1.45 7.79
N SER A 173 -4.38 -1.98 8.16
CA SER A 173 -5.63 -1.24 8.24
C SER A 173 -5.67 -0.23 9.40
N SER A 174 -4.88 -0.45 10.47
CA SER A 174 -4.87 0.44 11.64
C SER A 174 -3.97 1.66 11.45
N VAL A 175 -3.22 1.74 10.34
CA VAL A 175 -2.36 2.88 10.03
C VAL A 175 -3.18 4.16 9.95
N GLU A 176 -2.79 5.15 10.77
CA GLU A 176 -3.46 6.44 10.84
C GLU A 176 -3.06 7.33 9.65
N LEU A 177 -4.05 7.76 8.88
CA LEU A 177 -3.84 8.66 7.74
C LEU A 177 -3.85 10.15 8.13
N GLY A 178 -4.17 10.50 9.38
CA GLY A 178 -4.38 11.90 9.78
C GLY A 178 -3.17 12.81 9.54
N LEU A 179 -1.95 12.32 9.81
CA LEU A 179 -0.72 13.06 9.52
C LEU A 179 -0.49 13.23 8.01
N LEU A 180 -0.73 12.17 7.23
CA LEU A 180 -0.63 12.21 5.78
C LEU A 180 -1.67 13.15 5.16
N ASP A 181 -2.91 13.12 5.65
CA ASP A 181 -4.01 13.98 5.22
C ASP A 181 -3.69 15.45 5.45
N ASN A 182 -3.16 15.77 6.64
CA ASN A 182 -2.73 17.12 6.98
C ASN A 182 -1.55 17.56 6.08
N ALA A 183 -0.52 16.72 5.95
CA ALA A 183 0.64 17.02 5.13
C ALA A 183 0.26 17.25 3.64
N TYR A 184 -0.62 16.41 3.09
CA TYR A 184 -1.16 16.61 1.74
C TYR A 184 -2.00 17.90 1.65
N GLY A 185 -2.84 18.18 2.64
CA GLY A 185 -3.61 19.43 2.73
C GLY A 185 -2.73 20.68 2.73
N ASN A 186 -1.52 20.58 3.29
CA ASN A 186 -0.52 21.62 3.31
C ASN A 186 0.23 21.81 1.98
N LEU A 187 0.09 20.91 1.00
CA LEU A 187 0.57 21.12 -0.39
C LEU A 187 -0.31 22.12 -1.16
N ASP A 188 -0.63 23.24 -0.53
CA ASP A 188 -1.41 24.30 -1.11
C ASP A 188 -0.48 25.39 -1.65
N PHE A 189 -0.17 25.34 -2.94
CA PHE A 189 0.80 26.24 -3.57
C PHE A 189 0.11 27.39 -4.33
N ILE A 190 0.77 28.55 -4.42
CA ILE A 190 0.40 29.64 -5.34
C ILE A 190 0.75 29.25 -6.77
N PHE A 191 1.95 28.68 -6.95
CA PHE A 191 2.49 28.23 -8.25
C PHE A 191 2.58 26.71 -8.30
N ALA A 192 2.46 26.12 -9.49
CA ALA A 192 2.68 24.68 -9.70
C ALA A 192 1.70 23.74 -8.96
N ASN A 193 0.54 24.25 -8.51
CA ASN A 193 -0.45 23.45 -7.79
C ASN A 193 -0.97 22.28 -8.66
N ARG A 194 -1.32 22.55 -9.92
CA ARG A 194 -1.83 21.52 -10.85
C ARG A 194 -0.79 20.46 -11.24
N CYS A 195 0.50 20.79 -11.28
CA CYS A 195 1.52 19.82 -11.71
C CYS A 195 2.14 19.05 -10.54
N ILE A 196 2.25 19.64 -9.35
CA ILE A 196 2.85 18.97 -8.18
C ILE A 196 1.76 18.34 -7.31
N ARG A 197 0.82 19.14 -6.80
CA ARG A 197 -0.21 18.65 -5.87
C ARG A 197 -1.10 17.61 -6.53
N LYS A 198 -1.58 17.87 -7.75
CA LYS A 198 -2.44 16.90 -8.46
C LYS A 198 -1.69 15.59 -8.73
N LYS A 199 -0.44 15.67 -9.20
CA LYS A 199 0.37 14.46 -9.43
C LYS A 199 0.60 13.69 -8.12
N ALA A 200 0.93 14.38 -7.03
CA ALA A 200 1.07 13.76 -5.71
C ALA A 200 -0.24 13.11 -5.22
N TYR A 201 -1.38 13.71 -5.53
CA TYR A 201 -2.69 13.12 -5.26
C TYR A 201 -2.88 11.80 -6.02
N ASP A 202 -2.82 11.87 -7.35
CA ASP A 202 -3.13 10.76 -8.25
C ASP A 202 -2.15 9.58 -8.10
N SER A 203 -0.86 9.86 -7.88
CA SER A 203 0.21 8.84 -7.89
C SER A 203 0.63 8.32 -6.53
N ILE A 204 0.36 9.06 -5.43
CA ILE A 204 0.84 8.71 -4.09
C ILE A 204 -0.33 8.68 -3.10
N TYR A 205 -0.90 9.85 -2.81
CA TYR A 205 -1.84 10.00 -1.70
C TYR A 205 -3.10 9.15 -1.87
N ASP A 206 -3.73 9.22 -3.04
CA ASP A 206 -4.97 8.48 -3.29
C ASP A 206 -4.74 6.96 -3.31
N LYS A 207 -3.61 6.51 -3.86
CA LYS A 207 -3.24 5.08 -3.86
C LYS A 207 -3.02 4.54 -2.45
N ILE A 208 -2.26 5.26 -1.62
CA ILE A 208 -2.06 4.91 -0.20
C ILE A 208 -3.41 4.86 0.53
N ARG A 209 -4.23 5.90 0.36
CA ARG A 209 -5.53 6.01 1.02
C ARG A 209 -6.49 4.89 0.60
N LYS A 210 -6.58 4.59 -0.69
CA LYS A 210 -7.38 3.48 -1.22
C LYS A 210 -6.93 2.15 -0.64
N SER A 211 -5.62 1.92 -0.51
CA SER A 211 -5.09 0.67 0.05
C SER A 211 -5.54 0.47 1.50
N VAL A 212 -5.37 1.50 2.34
CA VAL A 212 -5.82 1.45 3.74
C VAL A 212 -7.32 1.26 3.85
N ILE A 213 -8.12 1.93 3.01
CA ILE A 213 -9.58 1.78 2.99
C ILE A 213 -9.98 0.35 2.63
N GLN A 214 -9.36 -0.23 1.59
CA GLN A 214 -9.63 -1.60 1.18
C GLN A 214 -9.32 -2.59 2.31
N PHE A 215 -8.18 -2.45 2.98
CA PHE A 215 -7.85 -3.27 4.15
C PHE A 215 -8.86 -3.10 5.28
N LYS A 216 -9.29 -1.86 5.59
CA LYS A 216 -10.31 -1.60 6.62
C LYS A 216 -11.65 -2.28 6.29
N THR A 217 -12.06 -2.27 5.03
CA THR A 217 -13.30 -2.92 4.59
C THR A 217 -13.24 -4.43 4.82
N GLU A 218 -12.13 -5.08 4.49
CA GLU A 218 -12.02 -6.53 4.64
C GLU A 218 -11.75 -6.98 6.08
N VAL A 219 -11.01 -6.18 6.86
CA VAL A 219 -10.71 -6.44 8.29
C VAL A 219 -11.97 -6.53 9.15
N TYR A 220 -13.08 -5.90 8.74
CA TYR A 220 -14.38 -6.12 9.38
C TYR A 220 -14.74 -7.62 9.44
N HIS A 221 -14.55 -8.35 8.34
CA HIS A 221 -14.81 -9.79 8.28
C HIS A 221 -13.84 -10.59 9.15
N PHE A 222 -12.56 -10.19 9.18
CA PHE A 222 -11.55 -10.86 10.00
C PHE A 222 -11.81 -10.68 11.50
N ASN A 223 -12.28 -9.51 11.92
CA ASN A 223 -12.67 -9.28 13.32
C ASN A 223 -13.89 -10.14 13.71
N LEU A 224 -14.89 -10.26 12.84
CA LEU A 224 -16.03 -11.16 13.09
C LEU A 224 -15.58 -12.61 13.27
N LEU A 225 -14.59 -13.06 12.49
CA LEU A 225 -14.01 -14.39 12.63
C LEU A 225 -13.31 -14.56 13.99
N LYS A 226 -12.52 -13.59 14.44
CA LYS A 226 -11.86 -13.60 15.76
C LYS A 226 -12.87 -13.62 16.91
N ASP A 227 -14.01 -12.94 16.74
CA ASP A 227 -15.11 -12.91 17.72
C ASP A 227 -15.97 -14.19 17.71
N GLY A 228 -15.61 -15.21 16.91
CA GLY A 228 -16.35 -16.47 16.79
C GLY A 228 -17.65 -16.38 15.98
N LYS A 229 -17.92 -15.23 15.35
CA LYS A 229 -19.14 -14.97 14.54
C LYS A 229 -18.90 -15.07 13.04
N GLY A 230 -17.65 -15.19 12.61
CA GLY A 230 -17.25 -15.14 11.21
C GLY A 230 -17.21 -16.50 10.52
N ASN A 231 -17.01 -16.44 9.21
CA ASN A 231 -16.88 -17.61 8.34
C ASN A 231 -15.44 -17.69 7.78
N PHE A 232 -14.71 -18.75 8.15
CA PHE A 232 -13.30 -18.91 7.79
C PHE A 232 -13.11 -19.01 6.26
N PRO A 233 -13.79 -19.92 5.53
CA PRO A 233 -13.79 -19.93 4.07
C PRO A 233 -14.01 -18.57 3.41
N VAL A 234 -15.00 -17.80 3.90
CA VAL A 234 -15.26 -16.44 3.38
C VAL A 234 -14.06 -15.53 3.61
N CYS A 235 -13.47 -15.57 4.81
CA CYS A 235 -12.26 -14.78 5.11
C CYS A 235 -11.06 -15.23 4.27
N ALA A 236 -10.92 -16.52 3.98
CA ALA A 236 -9.87 -17.06 3.12
C ALA A 236 -10.01 -16.54 1.68
N THR A 237 -11.22 -16.49 1.13
CA THR A 237 -11.48 -15.85 -0.17
C THR A 237 -11.06 -14.38 -0.16
N LYS A 238 -11.43 -13.62 0.89
CA LYS A 238 -11.04 -12.21 1.02
C LYS A 238 -9.52 -12.01 1.10
N VAL A 239 -8.81 -12.87 1.82
CA VAL A 239 -7.34 -12.86 1.86
C VAL A 239 -6.75 -13.13 0.48
N SER A 240 -7.30 -14.09 -0.27
CA SER A 240 -6.82 -14.35 -1.63
C SER A 240 -7.06 -13.18 -2.58
N ASP A 241 -8.21 -12.51 -2.49
CA ASP A 241 -8.50 -11.37 -3.36
C ASP A 241 -7.51 -10.23 -3.08
N LEU A 242 -7.23 -9.94 -1.80
CA LEU A 242 -6.20 -8.99 -1.41
C LEU A 242 -4.81 -9.44 -1.87
N ASP A 243 -4.48 -10.73 -1.76
CA ASP A 243 -3.17 -11.22 -2.17
C ASP A 243 -2.94 -10.98 -3.68
N LYS A 244 -3.93 -11.28 -4.52
CA LYS A 244 -3.87 -11.04 -5.97
C LYS A 244 -3.79 -9.55 -6.32
N ASP A 245 -4.42 -8.69 -5.54
CA ASP A 245 -4.42 -7.24 -5.78
C ASP A 245 -3.05 -6.62 -5.48
N TYR A 246 -2.37 -7.07 -4.43
CA TYR A 246 -1.15 -6.42 -3.92
C TYR A 246 0.15 -7.14 -4.26
N PHE A 247 0.09 -8.43 -4.60
CA PHE A 247 1.25 -9.22 -4.94
C PHE A 247 1.22 -9.67 -6.39
N TRP A 248 2.38 -9.63 -7.02
CA TRP A 248 2.56 -10.08 -8.39
C TRP A 248 3.74 -11.04 -8.47
N SER A 249 3.55 -12.19 -9.10
CA SER A 249 4.58 -13.19 -9.34
C SER A 249 5.21 -13.02 -10.71
N ASN A 250 6.54 -13.12 -10.77
CA ASN A 250 7.32 -13.24 -12.00
C ASN A 250 8.05 -14.58 -12.00
N GLU A 251 8.08 -15.26 -13.14
CA GLU A 251 8.90 -16.46 -13.31
C GLU A 251 10.13 -16.13 -14.15
N GLU A 252 11.31 -16.41 -13.62
CA GLU A 252 12.59 -16.22 -14.31
C GLU A 252 13.33 -17.56 -14.36
N THR A 253 13.57 -18.06 -15.58
CA THR A 253 14.39 -19.25 -15.78
C THR A 253 15.86 -18.86 -15.89
N VAL A 254 16.67 -19.27 -14.92
CA VAL A 254 18.10 -19.00 -14.87
C VAL A 254 18.85 -20.32 -14.68
N HIS A 255 19.72 -20.67 -15.64
CA HIS A 255 20.56 -21.88 -15.60
C HIS A 255 19.79 -23.20 -15.34
N GLY A 256 18.59 -23.35 -15.92
CA GLY A 256 17.76 -24.56 -15.77
C GLY A 256 16.87 -24.58 -14.51
N TYR A 257 16.93 -23.53 -13.69
CA TYR A 257 16.05 -23.35 -12.53
C TYR A 257 14.99 -22.32 -12.86
N THR A 258 13.74 -22.60 -12.49
CA THR A 258 12.65 -21.61 -12.55
C THR A 258 12.54 -20.95 -11.18
N ASN A 259 12.80 -19.65 -11.13
CA ASN A 259 12.65 -18.81 -9.95
C ASN A 259 11.33 -18.06 -10.03
N THR A 260 10.42 -18.32 -9.09
CA THR A 260 9.21 -17.51 -8.90
C THR A 260 9.52 -16.40 -7.90
N LEU A 261 9.56 -15.15 -8.37
CA LEU A 261 9.81 -13.95 -7.58
C LEU A 261 8.50 -13.22 -7.30
N ILE A 262 8.29 -12.82 -6.05
CA ILE A 262 7.07 -12.10 -5.64
C ILE A 262 7.39 -10.62 -5.40
N TYR A 263 6.58 -9.74 -5.97
CA TYR A 263 6.71 -8.28 -5.87
C TYR A 263 5.45 -7.65 -5.29
N GLN A 264 5.58 -6.42 -4.77
CA GLN A 264 4.46 -5.59 -4.31
C GLN A 264 4.25 -4.41 -5.26
N ASN A 265 3.83 -4.70 -6.49
CA ASN A 265 3.80 -3.75 -7.61
C ASN A 265 3.09 -2.41 -7.29
N ILE A 266 1.97 -2.43 -6.58
CA ILE A 266 1.24 -1.21 -6.17
C ILE A 266 2.14 -0.34 -5.29
N PHE A 267 2.84 -0.94 -4.32
CA PHE A 267 3.71 -0.22 -3.41
C PHE A 267 5.03 0.19 -4.07
N ASP A 268 5.56 -0.61 -4.99
CA ASP A 268 6.73 -0.27 -5.80
C ASP A 268 6.45 0.94 -6.72
N ASP A 269 5.26 1.01 -7.30
CA ASP A 269 4.82 2.17 -8.09
C ASP A 269 4.69 3.44 -7.25
N ILE A 270 4.19 3.32 -6.02
CA ILE A 270 4.12 4.45 -5.07
C ILE A 270 5.54 4.87 -4.67
N ASP A 271 6.44 3.93 -4.42
CA ASP A 271 7.84 4.17 -4.07
C ASP A 271 8.57 4.95 -5.18
N ALA A 272 8.41 4.51 -6.44
CA ALA A 272 8.92 5.21 -7.61
C ALA A 272 8.35 6.63 -7.75
N SER A 273 7.05 6.79 -7.46
CA SER A 273 6.37 8.10 -7.48
C SER A 273 6.86 9.03 -6.36
N LEU A 274 7.15 8.47 -5.17
CA LEU A 274 7.73 9.18 -4.04
C LEU A 274 9.16 9.64 -4.36
N GLU A 275 9.95 8.81 -5.04
CA GLU A 275 11.30 9.19 -5.47
C GLU A 275 11.25 10.31 -6.52
N GLU A 276 10.36 10.22 -7.51
CA GLU A 276 10.16 11.32 -8.47
C GLU A 276 9.71 12.62 -7.76
N PHE A 277 8.87 12.50 -6.74
CA PHE A 277 8.45 13.63 -5.92
C PHE A 277 9.63 14.24 -5.13
N ARG A 278 10.47 13.40 -4.51
CA ARG A 278 11.70 13.81 -3.80
C ARG A 278 12.67 14.53 -4.72
N CYS A 279 12.88 14.02 -5.94
CA CYS A 279 13.72 14.68 -6.94
C CYS A 279 13.24 16.11 -7.26
N LYS A 280 11.92 16.36 -7.27
CA LYS A 280 11.36 17.71 -7.47
C LYS A 280 11.61 18.65 -6.30
N ILE A 281 11.68 18.14 -5.07
CA ILE A 281 12.01 18.93 -3.86
C ILE A 281 13.44 19.48 -3.97
N TYR A 282 14.38 18.61 -4.34
CA TYR A 282 15.82 18.90 -4.34
C TYR A 282 16.38 19.30 -5.70
N ARG A 283 15.56 19.24 -6.76
CA ARG A 283 15.95 19.50 -8.15
C ARG A 283 17.07 18.57 -8.64
N THR A 284 17.00 17.31 -8.22
CA THR A 284 17.92 16.26 -8.66
C THR A 284 17.34 15.51 -9.85
N LYS A 285 18.20 14.81 -10.60
CA LYS A 285 17.77 13.91 -11.67
C LYS A 285 17.02 12.74 -11.05
N TYR A 286 15.94 12.33 -11.71
CA TYR A 286 15.23 11.10 -11.35
C TYR A 286 15.97 9.88 -11.87
N GLU A 287 16.16 8.92 -10.99
CA GLU A 287 16.62 7.57 -11.30
C GLU A 287 15.58 6.61 -10.73
N ALA A 288 15.09 5.70 -11.57
CA ALA A 288 14.05 4.78 -11.15
C ALA A 288 14.61 3.84 -10.07
N PRO A 289 13.93 3.72 -8.91
CA PRO A 289 14.36 2.77 -7.90
C PRO A 289 14.28 1.34 -8.45
N LYS A 290 15.26 0.52 -8.09
CA LYS A 290 15.25 -0.90 -8.44
C LYS A 290 14.11 -1.57 -7.66
N ARG A 291 13.28 -2.34 -8.36
CA ARG A 291 12.25 -3.18 -7.72
C ARG A 291 12.93 -4.39 -7.12
N GLU A 292 12.69 -4.61 -5.83
CA GLU A 292 13.23 -5.75 -5.09
C GLU A 292 12.11 -6.73 -4.76
N PRO A 293 12.26 -8.02 -5.10
CA PRO A 293 11.27 -9.02 -4.73
C PRO A 293 11.26 -9.20 -3.21
N ILE A 294 10.07 -9.41 -2.65
CA ILE A 294 9.88 -9.67 -1.22
C ILE A 294 10.11 -11.14 -0.85
N SER A 295 10.03 -12.03 -1.84
CA SER A 295 10.21 -13.48 -1.71
C SER A 295 10.65 -14.06 -3.05
N GLY A 296 11.37 -15.19 -3.01
CA GLY A 296 11.75 -15.97 -4.17
C GLY A 296 11.71 -17.46 -3.85
N LYS A 297 11.04 -18.24 -4.71
CA LYS A 297 11.01 -19.71 -4.65
C LYS A 297 11.72 -20.26 -5.86
N MET A 298 12.64 -21.22 -5.64
CA MET A 298 13.43 -21.84 -6.69
C MET A 298 12.95 -23.27 -6.89
N ILE A 299 12.55 -23.62 -8.11
CA ILE A 299 12.17 -24.98 -8.49
C ILE A 299 13.18 -25.46 -9.54
N TYR A 300 13.88 -26.54 -9.23
CA TYR A 300 14.73 -27.22 -10.19
C TYR A 300 13.87 -28.16 -11.03
N PHE A 301 13.86 -27.94 -12.34
CA PHE A 301 13.47 -28.99 -13.27
C PHE A 301 14.78 -29.63 -13.72
N GLY A 302 15.02 -30.86 -13.26
CA GLY A 302 16.08 -31.68 -13.82
C GLY A 302 15.90 -31.74 -15.33
N GLU A 303 17.02 -31.76 -16.06
CA GLU A 303 16.97 -32.09 -17.48
C GLU A 303 16.40 -33.50 -17.62
N ASP A 304 15.08 -33.62 -17.84
CA ASP A 304 14.51 -34.77 -18.53
C ASP A 304 14.92 -34.65 -20.00
N LYS A 305 16.20 -34.93 -20.23
CA LYS A 305 16.78 -35.24 -21.53
C LYS A 305 17.68 -36.46 -21.35
N GLU A 306 17.05 -37.63 -21.34
CA GLU A 306 17.21 -38.66 -22.38
C GLU A 306 16.23 -39.83 -22.16
#